data_AF-A0AA38C0W8-F1
#
_entry.id   AF-A0AA38C0W8-F1
#
_cell.length_a   1.000
_cell.length_b   1.000
_cell.length_c   1.000
_cell.angle_alpha   90.00
_cell.angle_beta   90.00
_cell.angle_gamma   90.00
#
_symmetry.space_group_name_H-M   'P 1'
#
loop_
_entity.id
_entity.type
_entity.pdbx_description
1 polymer ?
#
loop_
_entity_poly.entity_id
_entity_poly.type
_entity_poly.pdbx_seq_one_letter_code
_entity_poly.pdbx_strand_id
1 'polypeptide(L)' 'VSYKMDPAELVKVCEISNPQNKPGRLTIIVRMGAEKLRVKLPHLIRAVRQAGLVVTWAEVKALFDVHEEE' A
#
# COMPACT_ATOMS: atom_id res chain seq x y z
N VAL A 1 -3.38 -2.31 -2.30
CA VAL A 1 -2.40 -1.92 -3.35
C VAL A 1 -1.62 -3.13 -3.83
N SER A 2 -1.34 -3.20 -5.14
CA SER A 2 -0.54 -4.26 -5.78
C SER A 2 0.78 -3.69 -6.32
N TYR A 3 1.64 -4.54 -6.89
CA TYR A 3 2.92 -4.12 -7.46
C TYR A 3 2.80 -3.16 -8.66
N LYS A 4 1.62 -3.07 -9.28
CA LYS A 4 1.33 -2.16 -10.41
C LYS A 4 0.89 -0.77 -9.96
N MET A 5 0.66 -0.56 -8.66
CA MET A 5 0.19 0.73 -8.15
C MET A 5 1.21 1.84 -8.43
N ASP A 6 0.74 2.93 -9.03
CA ASP A 6 1.52 4.15 -9.20
C ASP A 6 1.54 4.99 -7.91
N PRO A 7 2.68 5.55 -7.48
CA PRO A 7 2.74 6.34 -6.25
C PRO A 7 1.89 7.62 -6.28
N ALA A 8 1.78 8.30 -7.42
CA ALA A 8 1.00 9.53 -7.53
C ALA A 8 -0.50 9.23 -7.53
N GLU A 9 -0.91 8.13 -8.17
CA GLU A 9 -2.29 7.64 -8.09
C GLU A 9 -2.65 7.26 -6.65
N LEU A 10 -1.75 6.59 -5.92
CA LEU A 10 -1.97 6.23 -4.53
C LEU A 10 -2.23 7.46 -3.65
N VAL A 11 -1.47 8.55 -3.85
CA VAL A 11 -1.67 9.81 -3.12
C VAL A 11 -3.08 10.36 -3.37
N LYS A 12 -3.51 10.46 -4.63
CA LYS A 12 -4.86 10.94 -4.98
C LYS A 12 -5.96 10.10 -4.33
N VAL A 13 -5.81 8.77 -4.35
CA VAL A 13 -6.77 7.86 -3.70
C VAL A 13 -6.81 8.11 -2.19
N CYS A 14 -5.67 8.35 -1.56
CA CYS A 14 -5.61 8.64 -0.13
C CYS A 14 -6.27 9.98 0.22
N GLU A 15 -6.07 11.03 -0.58
CA GLU A 15 -6.72 12.34 -0.41
C GLU A 15 -8.24 12.24 -0.51
N ILE A 16 -8.75 11.49 -1.50
CA ILE A 16 -10.19 11.29 -1.68
C ILE A 16 -10.77 10.44 -0.54
N SER A 17 -10.05 9.40 -0.10
CA SER A 17 -10.55 8.45 0.90
C SER A 17 -10.47 8.98 2.34
N ASN A 18 -9.51 9.86 2.63
CA ASN A 18 -9.29 10.46 3.95
C ASN A 18 -9.06 11.97 3.82
N PRO A 19 -10.08 12.75 3.39
CA PRO A 19 -9.93 14.17 3.08
C PRO A 19 -9.56 15.03 4.30
N GLN A 20 -9.86 14.56 5.51
CA GLN A 20 -9.51 15.22 6.77
C GLN A 20 -8.14 14.77 7.31
N ASN A 21 -7.44 13.88 6.59
CA ASN A 21 -6.16 13.28 6.97
C ASN A 21 -6.14 12.75 8.42
N LYS A 22 -7.26 12.17 8.87
CA LYS A 22 -7.43 11.71 10.26
C LYS A 22 -6.57 10.45 10.49
N PRO A 23 -5.66 10.42 11.49
CA PRO A 23 -4.88 9.23 11.79
C PRO A 23 -5.76 8.02 12.11
N GLY A 24 -5.38 6.85 11.60
CA GLY A 24 -6.12 5.59 11.80
C GLY A 24 -7.43 5.46 11.00
N ARG A 25 -7.85 6.49 10.24
CA ARG A 25 -9.08 6.45 9.43
C ARG A 25 -8.93 5.62 8.15
N LEU A 26 -7.71 5.54 7.61
CA LEU A 26 -7.39 4.87 6.36
C LEU A 26 -6.26 3.85 6.57
N THR A 27 -6.54 2.60 6.20
CA THR A 27 -5.56 1.51 6.19
C THR A 27 -5.29 1.09 4.75
N ILE A 28 -4.03 1.15 4.33
CA ILE A 28 -3.55 0.65 3.06
C ILE A 28 -3.14 -0.80 3.23
N ILE A 29 -3.91 -1.70 2.61
CA ILE A 29 -3.58 -3.12 2.55
C ILE A 29 -2.64 -3.37 1.37
N VAL A 30 -1.44 -3.86 1.65
CA VAL A 30 -0.42 -4.24 0.66
C VAL A 30 -0.59 -5.71 0.32
N ARG A 31 -0.77 -6.00 -0.97
CA ARG A 31 -0.87 -7.35 -1.53
C ARG A 31 0.07 -7.49 -2.70
N MET A 32 1.32 -7.83 -2.41
CA MET A 32 2.35 -8.17 -3.38
C MET A 32 3.33 -9.14 -2.74
N GLY A 33 3.87 -10.08 -3.53
CA GLY A 33 4.83 -11.06 -3.01
C GLY A 33 6.07 -10.41 -2.40
N ALA A 34 6.72 -11.12 -1.47
CA ALA A 34 7.79 -10.60 -0.62
C ALA A 34 8.93 -9.91 -1.41
N GLU A 35 9.35 -10.50 -2.53
CA GLU A 35 10.37 -9.95 -3.43
C GLU A 35 9.98 -8.55 -3.95
N LYS A 36 8.76 -8.43 -4.49
CA LYS A 36 8.25 -7.17 -5.05
C LYS A 36 8.01 -6.14 -3.95
N LEU A 37 7.58 -6.59 -2.77
CA LEU A 37 7.32 -5.73 -1.62
C LEU A 37 8.58 -4.97 -1.20
N ARG A 38 9.72 -5.67 -1.05
CA ARG A 38 11.00 -5.06 -0.64
C ARG A 38 11.45 -3.94 -1.57
N VAL A 39 11.16 -4.05 -2.86
CA VAL A 39 11.55 -3.06 -3.88
C VAL A 39 10.52 -1.93 -4.01
N LYS A 40 9.23 -2.26 -4.10
CA LYS A 40 8.18 -1.27 -4.45
C LYS A 40 7.59 -0.54 -3.24
N LEU A 41 7.42 -1.21 -2.11
CA LEU A 41 6.75 -0.62 -0.95
C LEU A 41 7.44 0.65 -0.43
N PRO A 42 8.79 0.74 -0.34
CA PRO A 42 9.46 1.96 0.08
C PRO A 42 9.14 3.17 -0.81
N HIS A 43 8.94 2.97 -2.12
CA HIS A 43 8.57 4.04 -3.04
C HIS A 43 7.15 4.56 -2.77
N LEU A 44 6.19 3.67 -2.50
CA LEU A 44 4.82 4.05 -2.16
C LEU A 44 4.76 4.78 -0.81
N ILE A 45 5.47 4.28 0.20
CA ILE A 45 5.56 4.92 1.53
C ILE A 45 6.13 6.34 1.40
N ARG A 46 7.21 6.52 0.62
CA ARG A 46 7.82 7.83 0.40
C ARG A 46 6.84 8.82 -0.23
N ALA A 47 6.12 8.42 -1.27
CA ALA A 47 5.15 9.30 -1.92
C ALA A 47 4.03 9.74 -0.96
N VAL A 48 3.44 8.81 -0.21
CA VAL A 48 2.40 9.11 0.79
C VAL A 48 2.93 10.03 1.89
N ARG A 49 4.15 9.77 2.38
CA ARG A 49 4.79 10.60 3.41
C ARG A 49 5.14 12.00 2.90
N GLN A 50 5.62 12.13 1.67
CA GLN A 50 5.91 13.42 1.05
C GLN A 50 4.65 14.25 0.82
N ALA A 51 3.52 13.59 0.54
CA ALA A 51 2.21 14.23 0.48
C ALA A 51 1.63 14.62 1.86
N GLY A 52 2.33 14.32 2.96
CA GLY A 52 1.88 14.64 4.32
C GLY A 52 0.69 13.81 4.81
N LEU A 53 0.38 12.69 4.13
CA LEU A 53 -0.77 11.86 4.43
C LEU A 53 -0.46 10.83 5.53
N VAL A 54 -1.43 10.64 6.43
CA VAL A 54 -1.35 9.72 7.56
C VAL A 54 -2.24 8.52 7.29
N VAL A 55 -1.61 7.36 7.16
CA VAL A 55 -2.26 6.08 6.87
C VAL A 55 -1.63 4.96 7.68
N THR A 56 -2.41 3.91 7.95
CA THR A 56 -1.90 2.66 8.50
C THR A 56 -1.52 1.73 7.36
N TRP A 57 -0.38 1.04 7.46
CA TRP A 57 0.03 0.04 6.49
C TRP A 57 -0.19 -1.34 7.07
N ALA A 58 -0.82 -2.23 6.30
CA ALA A 58 -1.00 -3.62 6.67
C ALA A 58 -0.59 -4.52 5.51
N GLU A 59 0.26 -5.51 5.75
CA GLU A 59 0.52 -6.58 4.81
C GLU A 59 -0.42 -7.73 5.12
N VAL A 60 -1.15 -8.21 4.12
CA VAL A 60 -1.87 -9.48 4.25
C VAL A 60 -0.90 -10.55 3.79
N LYS A 61 -0.26 -11.23 4.74
CA LYS A 61 0.34 -12.53 4.47
C LYS A 61 -0.81 -13.49 4.23
N ALA A 62 -1.16 -13.68 2.96
CA ALA A 62 -2.06 -14.73 2.59
C ALA A 62 -1.46 -16.04 3.11
N LEU A 63 -2.20 -16.80 3.91
CA LEU A 63 -1.96 -18.22 4.20
C LEU A 63 -2.11 -19.10 2.93
N PHE A 64 -2.16 -18.49 1.76
CA PHE A 64 -2.21 -19.14 0.46
C PHE A 64 -0.82 -19.10 -0.17
N ASP A 65 0.11 -19.80 0.48
CA ASP A 65 1.14 -20.57 -0.23
C ASP A 65 0.44 -21.85 -0.72
N VAL A 66 -0.53 -21.70 -1.62
CA VAL A 66 -0.96 -22.82 -2.44
C VAL A 66 0.03 -22.78 -3.58
N HIS A 67 1.03 -23.66 -3.52
CA HIS A 67 1.74 -24.06 -4.73
C HIS A 67 0.68 -24.39 -5.78
N GLU A 68 0.63 -23.60 -6.87
CA GLU A 68 0.27 -24.17 -8.16
C GLU A 68 1.33 -25.26 -8.42
N GLU A 69 1.05 -26.48 -7.98
CA GLU A 69 1.58 -27.65 -8.65
C GLU A 69 0.81 -27.79 -9.97
N GLU A 70 1.61 -27.90 -11.03
CA GLU A 70 1.37 -28.17 -12.46
C GLU A 70 -0.07 -28.33 -12.98
#